data_AF-A0A517SLB6-F1
#
_entry.id   AF-A0A517SLB6-F1
#
_cell.length_a   1.000
_cell.length_b   1.000
_cell.length_c   1.000
_cell.angle_alpha   90.00
_cell.angle_beta   90.00
_cell.angle_gamma   90.00
#
_symmetry.space_group_name_H-M   'P 1'
#
loop_
_entity.id
_entity.type
_entity.pdbx_description
1 polymer ?
#
loop_
_entity_poly.entity_id
_entity_poly.type
_entity_poly.pdbx_seq_one_letter_code
_entity_poly.pdbx_strand_id
1 'polypeptide(L)'
;MRRHALHLLFLLQAGASIAQAEGPLNKRHFPVDVRRPGMAAQWNLAIDPTRQGQTQICEVALPGGGSAELYQPSGAISPLSGANRALLQVGGIYRFKISGLPDLPGIEVYPTVELIDHLHAPAGSEQDFPVPIEITPADVEAAAQNRLVTKVIYLEQPDLALPEPQENGLLTTDFSASANLMEVADQRGRPVAIIRIGGRTPDARNPDPAFFSTSGAVIVTEIPGKASTRNVTVAAPASPAAEKVTAATTLAQSPAATGGQPRPFPE
;
A
#
# COMPACT_ATOMS: atom_id res chain seq x y z
N MET A 1 62.08 30.09 8.61
CA MET A 1 62.55 30.35 7.23
C MET A 1 62.60 29.04 6.46
N ARG A 2 61.89 28.97 5.31
CA ARG A 2 61.95 28.05 4.15
C ARG A 2 60.51 27.99 3.58
N ARG A 3 60.11 29.01 2.82
CA ARG A 3 60.18 29.15 1.34
C ARG A 3 59.43 28.04 0.58
N HIS A 4 58.38 28.50 -0.09
CA HIS A 4 57.44 27.93 -1.05
C HIS A 4 57.90 26.74 -1.91
N ALA A 5 56.95 25.85 -2.23
CA ALA A 5 56.67 25.44 -3.61
C ALA A 5 55.20 25.01 -3.73
N LEU A 6 54.42 25.81 -4.47
CA LEU A 6 53.07 25.53 -4.94
C LEU A 6 53.20 24.61 -6.16
N HIS A 7 52.62 23.41 -6.12
CA HIS A 7 52.50 22.55 -7.31
C HIS A 7 51.03 22.36 -7.67
N LEU A 8 50.65 23.02 -8.76
CA LEU A 8 49.44 22.81 -9.53
C LEU A 8 49.68 21.59 -10.43
N LEU A 9 48.94 20.49 -10.22
CA LEU A 9 48.92 19.37 -11.13
C LEU A 9 47.58 19.35 -11.86
N PHE A 10 47.61 19.79 -13.12
CA PHE A 10 46.55 19.55 -14.09
C PHE A 10 46.74 18.13 -14.63
N LEU A 11 45.71 17.30 -14.49
CA LEU A 11 45.61 16.03 -15.23
C LEU A 11 44.26 16.00 -15.93
N LEU A 12 44.33 16.28 -17.23
CA LEU A 12 43.31 15.99 -18.21
C LEU A 12 43.29 14.47 -18.40
N GLN A 13 42.24 13.79 -17.92
CA GLN A 13 41.93 12.44 -18.39
C GLN A 13 40.56 12.40 -19.03
N ALA A 14 40.63 12.03 -20.31
CA ALA A 14 39.53 11.67 -21.18
C ALA A 14 38.68 10.57 -20.56
N GLY A 15 37.37 10.64 -20.82
CA GLY A 15 36.41 9.65 -20.38
C GLY A 15 36.79 8.25 -20.84
N ALA A 16 36.94 7.35 -19.88
CA ALA A 16 36.64 5.96 -20.06
C ALA A 16 35.26 5.74 -19.43
N SER A 17 34.23 5.67 -20.27
CA SER A 17 32.94 5.14 -19.86
C SER A 17 33.19 3.74 -19.32
N ILE A 18 33.07 3.57 -18.00
CA ILE A 18 32.90 2.25 -17.41
C ILE A 18 31.55 1.77 -17.94
N ALA A 19 31.59 0.89 -18.92
CA ALA A 19 30.43 0.11 -19.33
C ALA A 19 29.96 -0.65 -18.09
N GLN A 20 28.89 -0.17 -17.45
CA GLN A 20 28.12 -1.02 -16.57
C GLN A 20 27.60 -2.13 -17.46
N ALA A 21 28.07 -3.35 -17.21
CA ALA A 21 27.47 -4.54 -17.79
C ALA A 21 25.97 -4.50 -17.47
N GLU A 22 25.15 -4.34 -18.51
CA GLU A 22 23.73 -4.62 -18.44
C GLU A 22 23.60 -6.09 -18.03
N GLY A 23 23.34 -6.32 -16.73
CA GLY A 23 22.72 -7.57 -16.32
C GLY A 23 21.47 -7.77 -17.16
N PRO A 24 21.12 -9.01 -17.54
CA PRO A 24 20.12 -9.27 -18.56
C PRO A 24 18.82 -8.51 -18.24
N LEU A 25 18.56 -7.46 -19.03
CA LEU A 25 17.35 -6.64 -18.99
C LEU A 25 16.19 -7.48 -19.51
N ASN A 26 15.76 -8.46 -18.72
CA ASN A 26 14.42 -9.01 -18.83
C ASN A 26 13.45 -8.03 -18.14
N LYS A 27 13.46 -6.75 -18.57
CA LYS A 27 12.40 -5.80 -18.22
C LYS A 27 11.15 -6.28 -18.95
N ARG A 28 10.40 -7.18 -18.32
CA ARG A 28 9.03 -7.46 -18.70
C ARG A 28 8.35 -6.09 -18.83
N HIS A 29 7.90 -5.77 -20.03
CA HIS A 29 7.12 -4.55 -20.24
C HIS A 29 5.80 -4.76 -19.52
N PHE A 30 5.57 -4.02 -18.43
CA PHE A 30 4.28 -4.01 -17.74
C PHE A 30 3.38 -2.99 -18.45
N PRO A 31 2.38 -3.45 -19.21
CA PRO A 31 1.57 -2.53 -20.01
C PRO A 31 0.56 -1.77 -19.12
N VAL A 32 0.32 -2.25 -17.89
CA VAL A 32 -0.58 -1.65 -16.90
C VAL A 32 0.22 -0.77 -15.93
N ASP A 33 -0.21 0.47 -15.79
CA ASP A 33 0.36 1.47 -14.90
C ASP A 33 -0.77 2.20 -14.17
N VAL A 34 -0.58 2.47 -12.87
CA VAL A 34 -1.50 3.25 -12.05
C VAL A 34 -1.76 4.66 -12.62
N ARG A 35 -0.90 5.17 -13.50
CA ARG A 35 -1.03 6.51 -14.12
C ARG A 35 -2.25 6.68 -15.00
N ARG A 36 -2.91 5.61 -15.45
CA ARG A 36 -4.16 5.67 -16.25
C ARG A 36 -5.35 5.13 -15.45
N PRO A 37 -6.17 6.00 -14.83
CA PRO A 37 -7.34 5.57 -14.08
C PRO A 37 -8.31 4.74 -14.94
N GLY A 38 -8.80 3.63 -14.38
CA GLY A 38 -9.82 2.78 -15.01
C GLY A 38 -9.30 1.74 -16.00
N MET A 39 -8.07 1.88 -16.49
CA MET A 39 -7.52 0.95 -17.48
C MET A 39 -7.13 -0.39 -16.88
N ALA A 40 -6.64 -0.43 -15.65
CA ALA A 40 -6.16 -1.67 -15.03
C ALA A 40 -7.32 -2.64 -14.81
N ALA A 41 -8.43 -2.15 -14.25
CA ALA A 41 -9.63 -2.93 -14.03
C ALA A 41 -10.28 -3.40 -15.34
N GLN A 42 -10.41 -2.51 -16.34
CA GLN A 42 -10.97 -2.85 -17.64
C GLN A 42 -10.13 -3.92 -18.36
N TRP A 43 -8.80 -3.79 -18.33
CA TRP A 43 -7.91 -4.79 -18.94
C TRP A 43 -7.93 -6.11 -18.19
N ASN A 44 -8.02 -6.08 -16.86
CA ASN A 44 -8.11 -7.29 -16.07
C ASN A 44 -9.38 -8.10 -16.39
N LEU A 45 -10.51 -7.41 -16.65
CA LEU A 45 -11.74 -8.03 -17.15
C LEU A 45 -11.62 -8.52 -18.61
N ALA A 46 -10.82 -7.84 -19.45
CA ALA A 46 -10.61 -8.27 -20.83
C ALA A 46 -9.71 -9.52 -20.92
N ILE A 47 -8.74 -9.63 -20.02
CA ILE A 47 -7.85 -10.79 -19.90
C ILE A 47 -8.62 -11.99 -19.34
N ASP A 48 -9.44 -11.77 -18.32
CA ASP A 48 -10.26 -12.82 -17.71
C ASP A 48 -11.74 -12.39 -17.62
N PRO A 49 -12.54 -12.72 -18.65
CA PRO A 49 -13.96 -12.40 -18.68
C PRO A 49 -14.78 -13.09 -17.58
N THR A 50 -14.27 -14.15 -16.94
CA THR A 50 -15.00 -14.87 -15.88
C THR A 50 -15.19 -14.02 -14.62
N ARG A 51 -14.42 -12.94 -14.50
CA ARG A 51 -14.52 -11.95 -13.43
C ARG A 51 -15.67 -10.95 -13.63
N GLN A 52 -16.29 -10.91 -14.81
CA GLN A 52 -17.42 -10.01 -15.06
C GLN A 52 -18.60 -10.37 -14.16
N GLY A 53 -19.19 -9.36 -13.51
CA GLY A 53 -20.29 -9.54 -12.57
C GLY A 53 -19.88 -10.06 -11.20
N GLN A 54 -18.60 -10.41 -10.99
CA GLN A 54 -18.10 -10.72 -9.65
C GLN A 54 -18.16 -9.47 -8.77
N THR A 55 -18.39 -9.70 -7.48
CA THR A 55 -18.48 -8.62 -6.50
C THR A 55 -17.55 -8.89 -5.33
N GLN A 56 -17.10 -7.82 -4.69
CA GLN A 56 -16.22 -7.86 -3.54
C GLN A 56 -16.74 -6.87 -2.50
N ILE A 57 -16.88 -7.34 -1.27
CA ILE A 57 -17.16 -6.46 -0.14
C ILE A 57 -15.89 -5.65 0.12
N CYS A 58 -16.01 -4.33 0.09
CA CYS A 58 -14.94 -3.42 0.42
C CYS A 58 -15.32 -2.62 1.67
N GLU A 59 -14.36 -2.45 2.57
CA GLU A 59 -14.52 -1.73 3.82
C GLU A 59 -13.67 -0.46 3.79
N VAL A 60 -14.29 0.71 3.95
CA VAL A 60 -13.54 1.96 4.07
C VAL A 60 -13.04 2.09 5.51
N ALA A 61 -11.76 1.77 5.70
CA ALA A 61 -11.11 1.81 7.00
C ALA A 61 -10.57 3.22 7.28
N LEU A 62 -11.17 3.87 8.26
CA LEU A 62 -10.82 5.21 8.74
C LEU A 62 -10.28 5.10 10.17
N PRO A 63 -8.98 4.80 10.38
CA PRO A 63 -8.44 4.54 11.72
C PRO A 63 -8.58 5.71 12.69
N GLY A 64 -8.64 6.95 12.19
CA GLY A 64 -8.92 8.15 13.00
C GLY A 64 -10.41 8.42 13.23
N GLY A 65 -11.32 7.59 12.71
CA GLY A 65 -12.76 7.87 12.63
C GLY A 65 -13.12 8.72 11.41
N GLY A 66 -14.39 9.13 11.31
CA GLY A 66 -14.94 9.91 10.20
C GLY A 66 -16.13 9.24 9.52
N SER A 67 -16.65 9.88 8.48
CA SER A 67 -17.76 9.38 7.68
C SER A 67 -17.31 9.08 6.25
N ALA A 68 -17.78 7.95 5.71
CA ALA A 68 -17.61 7.59 4.32
C ALA A 68 -18.95 7.57 3.61
N GLU A 69 -19.01 8.17 2.43
CA GLU A 69 -20.17 8.15 1.55
C GLU A 69 -19.72 7.77 0.15
N LEU A 70 -20.61 7.18 -0.63
CA LEU A 70 -20.32 6.71 -1.98
C LEU A 70 -21.18 7.44 -3.02
N TYR A 71 -20.54 7.99 -4.04
CA TYR A 71 -21.25 8.50 -5.21
C TYR A 71 -21.79 7.34 -6.03
N GLN A 72 -23.05 7.40 -6.41
CA GLN A 72 -23.64 6.52 -7.40
C GLN A 72 -23.45 7.11 -8.80
N PRO A 73 -23.60 6.31 -9.88
CA PRO A 73 -23.53 6.81 -11.25
C PRO A 73 -24.52 7.93 -11.56
N SER A 74 -25.63 8.01 -10.83
CA SER A 74 -26.62 9.08 -10.92
C SER A 74 -26.15 10.42 -10.33
N GLY A 75 -25.00 10.46 -9.66
CA GLY A 75 -24.53 11.59 -8.86
C GLY A 75 -25.12 11.67 -7.46
N ALA A 76 -26.08 10.79 -7.12
CA ALA A 76 -26.59 10.67 -5.76
C ALA A 76 -25.49 10.16 -4.83
N ILE A 77 -25.43 10.70 -3.61
CA ILE A 77 -24.50 10.25 -2.58
C ILE A 77 -25.24 9.32 -1.63
N SER A 78 -24.68 8.15 -1.37
CA SER A 78 -25.20 7.16 -0.43
C SER A 78 -24.25 7.04 0.75
N PRO A 79 -24.65 7.39 1.99
CA PRO A 79 -23.79 7.22 3.14
C PRO A 79 -23.51 5.74 3.39
N LEU A 80 -22.27 5.39 3.70
CA LEU A 80 -21.95 4.07 4.22
C LEU A 80 -22.38 4.06 5.69
N SER A 81 -23.07 2.98 6.11
CA SER A 81 -23.51 2.81 7.49
C SER A 81 -22.76 1.65 8.17
N GLY A 82 -22.89 1.56 9.50
CA GLY A 82 -22.29 0.48 10.28
C GLY A 82 -20.77 0.46 10.16
N ALA A 83 -20.23 -0.57 9.50
CA ALA A 83 -18.80 -0.81 9.33
C ALA A 83 -18.18 -0.13 8.09
N ASN A 84 -18.84 0.88 7.50
CA ASN A 84 -18.39 1.55 6.28
C ASN A 84 -18.15 0.61 5.08
N ARG A 85 -19.07 -0.33 4.85
CA ARG A 85 -18.92 -1.36 3.81
C ARG A 85 -19.82 -1.15 2.61
N ALA A 86 -19.31 -1.52 1.43
CA ALA A 86 -20.07 -1.57 0.20
C ALA A 86 -19.70 -2.81 -0.61
N LEU A 87 -20.69 -3.39 -1.30
CA LEU A 87 -20.49 -4.46 -2.27
C LEU A 87 -20.20 -3.82 -3.63
N LEU A 88 -18.96 -3.98 -4.08
CA LEU A 88 -18.45 -3.37 -5.30
C LEU A 88 -18.29 -4.44 -6.38
N GLN A 89 -18.61 -4.10 -7.63
CA GLN A 89 -18.39 -4.97 -8.78
C GLN A 89 -16.94 -4.87 -9.27
N VAL A 90 -16.32 -6.02 -9.54
CA VAL A 90 -15.01 -6.08 -10.17
C VAL A 90 -15.06 -5.42 -11.54
N GLY A 91 -14.03 -4.62 -11.86
CA GLY A 91 -14.00 -3.78 -13.05
C GLY A 91 -14.49 -2.34 -12.82
N GLY A 92 -15.17 -2.08 -11.70
CA GLY A 92 -15.79 -0.80 -11.42
C GLY A 92 -14.82 0.27 -10.91
N ILE A 93 -15.17 1.53 -11.17
CA ILE A 93 -14.52 2.71 -10.61
C ILE A 93 -15.51 3.40 -9.68
N TYR A 94 -15.12 3.54 -8.43
CA TYR A 94 -15.96 4.01 -7.33
C TYR A 94 -15.39 5.32 -6.77
N ARG A 95 -16.23 6.32 -6.60
CA ARG A 95 -15.88 7.59 -5.99
C ARG A 95 -16.50 7.69 -4.61
N PHE A 96 -15.65 7.79 -3.60
CA PHE A 96 -16.09 8.03 -2.23
C PHE A 96 -15.95 9.51 -1.88
N LYS A 97 -16.70 9.93 -0.87
CA LYS A 97 -16.52 11.16 -0.12
C LYS A 97 -16.15 10.78 1.31
N ILE A 98 -15.00 11.25 1.78
CA ILE A 98 -14.56 11.09 3.16
C ILE A 98 -14.57 12.47 3.82
N SER A 99 -15.20 12.56 4.98
CA SER A 99 -15.37 13.81 5.72
C SER A 99 -15.45 13.56 7.23
N GLY A 100 -15.44 14.65 8.01
CA GLY A 100 -15.64 14.56 9.46
C GLY A 100 -14.51 13.85 10.20
N LEU A 101 -13.29 13.88 9.65
CA LEU A 101 -12.11 13.30 10.29
C LEU A 101 -11.78 14.13 11.56
N PRO A 102 -11.70 13.49 12.76
CA PRO A 102 -11.46 14.20 14.01
C PRO A 102 -10.17 15.03 14.03
N ASP A 103 -9.08 14.48 13.50
CA ASP A 103 -7.76 15.15 13.48
C ASP A 103 -7.64 16.21 12.38
N LEU A 104 -8.55 16.17 11.39
CA LEU A 104 -8.53 17.03 10.20
C LEU A 104 -9.93 17.63 9.95
N PRO A 105 -10.46 18.44 10.88
CA PRO A 105 -11.83 18.96 10.80
C PRO A 105 -12.00 19.89 9.61
N GLY A 106 -13.13 19.74 8.90
CA GLY A 106 -13.47 20.56 7.75
C GLY A 106 -12.74 20.20 6.45
N ILE A 107 -11.80 19.24 6.49
CA ILE A 107 -11.17 18.71 5.28
C ILE A 107 -12.03 17.55 4.75
N GLU A 108 -12.36 17.62 3.47
CA GLU A 108 -13.02 16.54 2.74
C GLU A 108 -12.12 16.07 1.60
N VAL A 109 -12.05 14.76 1.41
CA VAL A 109 -11.32 14.16 0.29
C VAL A 109 -12.22 13.21 -0.48
N TYR A 110 -11.91 13.05 -1.76
CA TYR A 110 -12.77 12.34 -2.70
C TYR A 110 -12.02 11.18 -3.39
N PRO A 111 -11.67 10.12 -2.64
CA PRO A 111 -10.86 9.04 -3.17
C PRO A 111 -11.59 8.25 -4.27
N THR A 112 -10.85 7.93 -5.32
CA THR A 112 -11.28 7.00 -6.37
C THR A 112 -10.70 5.62 -6.07
N VAL A 113 -11.56 4.60 -6.09
CA VAL A 113 -11.18 3.20 -5.96
C VAL A 113 -11.50 2.48 -7.26
N GLU A 114 -10.50 1.85 -7.85
CA GLU A 114 -10.63 1.00 -9.02
C GLU A 114 -10.47 -0.44 -8.55
N LEU A 115 -11.55 -1.23 -8.61
CA LEU A 115 -11.54 -2.62 -8.17
C LEU A 115 -11.10 -3.52 -9.33
N ILE A 116 -9.91 -4.09 -9.20
CA ILE A 116 -9.26 -4.89 -10.25
C ILE A 116 -9.71 -6.35 -10.16
N ASP A 117 -9.78 -6.90 -8.95
CA ASP A 117 -10.09 -8.31 -8.70
C ASP A 117 -10.85 -8.50 -7.38
N HIS A 118 -11.16 -9.74 -7.03
CA HIS A 118 -11.86 -10.15 -5.82
C HIS A 118 -11.04 -11.16 -5.00
N LEU A 119 -11.46 -11.35 -3.76
CA LEU A 119 -10.91 -12.37 -2.87
C LEU A 119 -11.68 -13.69 -3.03
N HIS A 120 -10.96 -14.80 -3.01
CA HIS A 120 -11.55 -16.14 -2.99
C HIS A 120 -11.83 -16.57 -1.54
N ALA A 121 -12.77 -15.88 -0.90
CA ALA A 121 -13.22 -16.25 0.44
C ALA A 121 -13.92 -17.62 0.40
N PRO A 122 -13.83 -18.44 1.48
CA PRO A 122 -14.63 -19.64 1.61
C PRO A 122 -16.13 -19.30 1.52
N ALA A 123 -16.89 -20.15 0.82
CA ALA A 123 -18.30 -19.92 0.60
C ALA A 123 -19.07 -19.71 1.92
N GLY A 124 -19.84 -18.63 2.00
CA GLY A 124 -20.62 -18.25 3.19
C GLY A 124 -19.83 -17.46 4.24
N SER A 125 -18.56 -17.15 4.01
CA SER A 125 -17.71 -16.32 4.89
C SER A 125 -17.24 -15.03 4.21
N GLU A 126 -17.81 -14.66 3.07
CA GLU A 126 -17.39 -13.49 2.28
C GLU A 126 -17.39 -12.20 3.10
N GLN A 127 -18.30 -12.10 4.09
CA GLN A 127 -18.42 -10.99 5.03
C GLN A 127 -17.21 -10.85 5.99
N ASP A 128 -16.49 -11.94 6.24
CA ASP A 128 -15.31 -11.97 7.11
C ASP A 128 -14.05 -11.49 6.39
N PHE A 129 -14.08 -11.41 5.05
CA PHE A 129 -12.96 -11.05 4.19
C PHE A 129 -13.27 -9.83 3.31
N PRO A 130 -13.57 -8.66 3.90
CA PRO A 130 -13.65 -7.43 3.11
C PRO A 130 -12.26 -7.02 2.61
N VAL A 131 -12.20 -6.33 1.47
CA VAL A 131 -10.99 -5.62 1.02
C VAL A 131 -10.92 -4.29 1.77
N PRO A 132 -9.91 -4.06 2.61
CA PRO A 132 -9.78 -2.82 3.39
C PRO A 132 -9.25 -1.68 2.50
N ILE A 133 -10.04 -0.63 2.34
CA ILE A 133 -9.67 0.64 1.71
C ILE A 133 -9.26 1.58 2.85
N GLU A 134 -8.01 1.47 3.28
CA GLU A 134 -7.49 2.28 4.38
C GLU A 134 -7.09 3.68 3.92
N ILE A 135 -7.68 4.69 4.57
CA ILE A 135 -7.36 6.11 4.37
C ILE A 135 -6.82 6.67 5.67
N THR A 136 -5.52 6.98 5.68
CA THR A 136 -4.82 7.49 6.87
C THR A 136 -4.85 9.03 6.93
N PRO A 137 -4.64 9.64 8.11
CA PRO A 137 -4.49 11.10 8.21
C PRO A 137 -3.39 11.66 7.29
N ALA A 138 -2.26 10.97 7.16
CA ALA A 138 -1.16 11.36 6.28
C ALA A 138 -1.57 11.42 4.80
N ASP A 139 -2.45 10.51 4.36
CA ASP A 139 -2.98 10.51 3.01
C ASP A 139 -3.84 11.75 2.73
N VAL A 140 -4.67 12.10 3.72
CA VAL A 140 -5.58 13.25 3.66
C VAL A 140 -4.80 14.56 3.69
N GLU A 141 -3.79 14.68 4.56
CA GLU A 141 -2.89 15.83 4.59
C GLU A 141 -2.14 16.01 3.28
N ALA A 142 -1.64 14.91 2.70
CA ALA A 142 -0.99 14.96 1.40
C ALA A 142 -1.94 15.42 0.30
N ALA A 143 -3.17 14.89 0.27
CA ALA A 143 -4.19 15.31 -0.69
C ALA A 143 -4.58 16.79 -0.52
N ALA A 144 -4.72 17.27 0.73
CA ALA A 144 -5.00 18.67 1.05
C ALA A 144 -3.89 19.62 0.58
N GLN A 145 -2.65 19.13 0.48
CA GLN A 145 -1.50 19.84 -0.07
C GLN A 145 -1.38 19.69 -1.60
N ASN A 146 -2.49 19.35 -2.28
CA ASN A 146 -2.56 19.13 -3.73
C ASN A 146 -1.63 18.02 -4.26
N ARG A 147 -1.22 17.06 -3.41
CA ARG A 147 -0.52 15.86 -3.87
C ARG A 147 -1.53 14.78 -4.24
N LEU A 148 -1.13 13.93 -5.19
CA LEU A 148 -1.85 12.70 -5.52
C LEU A 148 -1.21 11.54 -4.76
N VAL A 149 -1.94 10.96 -3.83
CA VAL A 149 -1.59 9.69 -3.18
C VAL A 149 -2.17 8.56 -4.03
N THR A 150 -1.34 7.59 -4.38
CA THR A 150 -1.78 6.37 -5.07
C THR A 150 -1.37 5.17 -4.24
N LYS A 151 -2.32 4.29 -3.94
CA LYS A 151 -2.08 3.02 -3.27
C LYS A 151 -2.53 1.87 -4.15
N VAL A 152 -1.86 0.74 -4.02
CA VAL A 152 -2.29 -0.53 -4.63
C VAL A 152 -2.42 -1.55 -3.52
N ILE A 153 -3.62 -2.10 -3.37
CA ILE A 153 -3.88 -3.22 -2.47
C ILE A 153 -3.63 -4.50 -3.27
N TYR A 154 -2.88 -5.43 -2.69
CA TYR A 154 -2.63 -6.74 -3.27
C TYR A 154 -2.83 -7.83 -2.23
N LEU A 155 -3.21 -9.01 -2.70
CA LEU A 155 -3.21 -10.24 -1.91
C LEU A 155 -1.84 -10.88 -2.03
N GLU A 156 -1.11 -10.95 -0.92
CA GLU A 156 0.21 -11.57 -0.86
C GLU A 156 0.18 -13.06 -1.21
N GLN A 157 1.29 -13.57 -1.73
CA GLN A 157 1.49 -15.00 -1.88
C GLN A 157 2.06 -15.56 -0.57
N PRO A 158 1.45 -16.61 0.02
CA PRO A 158 1.93 -17.18 1.29
C PRO A 158 3.41 -17.56 1.29
N ASP A 159 3.93 -18.01 0.14
CA ASP A 159 5.33 -18.42 -0.01
C ASP A 159 6.33 -17.24 -0.06
N LEU A 160 5.84 -16.03 -0.33
CA LEU A 160 6.63 -14.79 -0.40
C LEU A 160 6.36 -13.84 0.78
N ALA A 161 5.37 -14.15 1.61
CA ALA A 161 4.94 -13.31 2.71
C ALA A 161 6.04 -13.19 3.77
N LEU A 162 6.22 -11.98 4.30
CA LEU A 162 7.10 -11.77 5.43
C LEU A 162 6.45 -12.37 6.67
N PRO A 163 7.15 -13.20 7.46
CA PRO A 163 6.60 -13.83 8.66
C PRO A 163 6.59 -12.85 9.85
N GLU A 164 6.09 -11.63 9.63
CA GLU A 164 5.94 -10.63 10.68
C GLU A 164 4.49 -10.59 11.16
N PRO A 165 4.24 -10.67 12.48
CA PRO A 165 2.90 -10.52 13.00
C PRO A 165 2.36 -9.12 12.67
N GLN A 166 1.26 -9.07 11.93
CA GLN A 166 0.51 -7.84 11.68
C GLN A 166 -0.22 -7.44 12.96
N GLU A 167 0.36 -6.53 13.76
CA GLU A 167 -0.25 -6.14 15.02
C GLU A 167 -1.43 -5.17 14.82
N ASN A 168 -1.41 -4.29 13.81
CA ASN A 168 -2.49 -3.34 13.49
C ASN A 168 -2.50 -2.89 12.01
N GLY A 169 -3.69 -2.53 11.50
CA GLY A 169 -3.87 -1.93 10.17
C GLY A 169 -3.48 -2.82 8.99
N LEU A 170 -3.33 -2.22 7.81
CA LEU A 170 -2.68 -2.84 6.64
C LEU A 170 -1.16 -2.61 6.67
N LEU A 171 -0.37 -3.61 6.28
CA LEU A 171 1.06 -3.40 6.03
C LEU A 171 1.22 -2.49 4.80
N THR A 172 1.60 -1.25 5.04
CA THR A 172 1.85 -0.26 3.99
C THR A 172 3.34 -0.09 3.79
N THR A 173 3.80 -0.13 2.53
CA THR A 173 5.18 0.20 2.15
C THR A 173 5.16 1.39 1.20
N ASP A 174 5.92 2.43 1.54
CA ASP A 174 6.03 3.61 0.69
C ASP A 174 7.08 3.43 -0.41
N PHE A 175 6.78 3.99 -1.58
CA PHE A 175 7.67 3.98 -2.74
C PHE A 175 7.84 5.39 -3.32
N SER A 176 8.90 5.58 -4.11
CA SER A 176 9.09 6.82 -4.86
C SER A 176 7.91 7.06 -5.83
N ALA A 177 7.56 8.33 -6.07
CA ALA A 177 6.50 8.71 -7.00
C ALA A 177 6.74 8.26 -8.46
N SER A 178 7.98 7.92 -8.82
CA SER A 178 8.33 7.37 -10.14
C SER A 178 8.07 5.87 -10.28
N ALA A 179 7.90 5.13 -9.18
CA ALA A 179 7.72 3.68 -9.21
C ALA A 179 6.40 3.28 -9.88
N ASN A 180 6.39 2.15 -10.57
CA ASN A 180 5.15 1.52 -11.05
C ASN A 180 4.61 0.61 -9.94
N LEU A 181 3.62 1.10 -9.19
CA LEU A 181 3.03 0.35 -8.07
C LEU A 181 2.30 -0.92 -8.53
N MET A 182 1.81 -0.99 -9.77
CA MET A 182 1.18 -2.20 -10.29
C MET A 182 2.21 -3.32 -10.49
N GLU A 183 3.37 -2.99 -11.05
CA GLU A 183 4.47 -3.95 -11.20
C GLU A 183 4.95 -4.46 -9.84
N VAL A 184 5.13 -3.55 -8.87
CA VAL A 184 5.54 -3.94 -7.51
C VAL A 184 4.50 -4.86 -6.85
N ALA A 185 3.22 -4.53 -6.98
CA ALA A 185 2.13 -5.34 -6.43
C ALA A 185 2.05 -6.72 -7.09
N ASP A 186 2.20 -6.79 -8.42
CA ASP A 186 2.19 -8.05 -9.19
C ASP A 186 3.40 -8.95 -8.85
N GLN A 187 4.55 -8.36 -8.54
CA GLN A 187 5.74 -9.11 -8.10
C GLN A 187 5.59 -9.68 -6.68
N ARG A 188 4.79 -9.03 -5.82
CA ARG A 188 4.61 -9.44 -4.41
C ARG A 188 3.35 -10.27 -4.19
N GLY A 189 2.41 -10.24 -5.13
CA GLY A 189 1.13 -10.93 -5.02
C GLY A 189 0.18 -10.58 -6.14
N ARG A 190 -1.12 -10.68 -5.88
CA ARG A 190 -2.16 -10.38 -6.86
C ARG A 190 -2.79 -9.01 -6.57
N PRO A 191 -2.67 -8.01 -7.46
CA PRO A 191 -3.33 -6.72 -7.28
C PRO A 191 -4.86 -6.88 -7.22
N VAL A 192 -5.49 -6.23 -6.24
CA VAL A 192 -6.94 -6.30 -5.98
C VAL A 192 -7.60 -4.95 -6.21
N ALA A 193 -7.00 -3.85 -5.78
CA ALA A 193 -7.57 -2.52 -5.93
C ALA A 193 -6.51 -1.42 -6.08
N ILE A 194 -6.84 -0.35 -6.80
CA ILE A 194 -6.06 0.89 -6.84
C ILE A 194 -6.86 1.99 -6.15
N ILE A 195 -6.23 2.68 -5.21
CA ILE A 195 -6.81 3.84 -4.53
C ILE A 195 -6.06 5.08 -5.00
N ARG A 196 -6.79 6.13 -5.37
CA ARG A 196 -6.23 7.43 -5.76
C ARG A 196 -6.91 8.52 -4.95
N ILE A 197 -6.12 9.27 -4.20
CA ILE A 197 -6.58 10.33 -3.29
C ILE A 197 -5.88 11.62 -3.71
N GLY A 198 -6.64 12.64 -4.07
CA GLY A 198 -6.07 13.92 -4.51
C GLY A 198 -7.10 15.04 -4.47
N GLY A 199 -6.70 16.24 -4.90
CA GLY A 199 -7.49 17.47 -4.76
C GLY A 199 -8.67 17.64 -5.72
N ARG A 200 -9.16 16.58 -6.40
CA ARG A 200 -10.37 16.71 -7.22
C ARG A 200 -11.59 16.82 -6.32
N THR A 201 -12.29 17.94 -6.38
CA THR A 201 -13.54 18.18 -5.67
C THR A 201 -14.72 18.25 -6.64
N PRO A 202 -15.92 17.83 -6.25
CA PRO A 202 -17.12 18.01 -7.06
C PRO A 202 -17.49 19.50 -7.10
N ASP A 203 -17.96 19.98 -8.25
CA ASP A 203 -18.59 21.30 -8.35
C ASP A 203 -20.10 21.14 -8.22
N ALA A 204 -20.66 21.64 -7.11
CA ALA A 204 -22.09 21.57 -6.84
C ALA A 204 -22.94 22.40 -7.81
N ARG A 205 -22.37 23.44 -8.43
CA ARG A 205 -23.08 24.31 -9.39
C ARG A 205 -23.04 23.75 -10.80
N ASN A 206 -22.00 22.99 -11.12
CA ASN A 206 -21.82 22.36 -12.41
C ASN A 206 -21.35 20.91 -12.25
N PRO A 207 -22.26 19.98 -11.91
CA PRO A 207 -21.89 18.60 -11.66
C PRO A 207 -21.31 17.97 -12.93
N ASP A 208 -20.07 17.49 -12.85
CA ASP A 208 -19.41 16.71 -13.91
C ASP A 208 -19.74 15.22 -13.72
N PRO A 209 -20.49 14.58 -14.64
CA PRO A 209 -20.78 13.15 -14.54
C PRO A 209 -19.52 12.27 -14.50
N ALA A 210 -18.40 12.71 -15.08
CA ALA A 210 -17.14 11.99 -15.04
C ALA A 210 -16.47 12.00 -13.65
N PHE A 211 -16.99 12.80 -12.72
CA PHE A 211 -16.56 12.77 -11.32
C PHE A 211 -17.14 11.59 -10.54
N PHE A 212 -18.36 11.17 -10.88
CA PHE A 212 -19.10 10.14 -10.15
C PHE A 212 -18.56 8.73 -10.41
N SER A 213 -19.06 7.75 -9.65
CA SER A 213 -18.73 6.35 -9.90
C SER A 213 -19.21 5.91 -11.28
N THR A 214 -18.41 5.13 -11.99
CA THR A 214 -18.81 4.58 -13.29
C THR A 214 -19.75 3.40 -13.13
N SER A 215 -19.71 2.75 -11.96
CA SER A 215 -20.48 1.55 -11.64
C SER A 215 -21.29 1.78 -10.38
N GLY A 216 -22.51 1.24 -10.35
CA GLY A 216 -23.31 1.21 -9.14
C GLY A 216 -22.69 0.30 -8.08
N ALA A 217 -22.97 0.59 -6.82
CA ALA A 217 -22.64 -0.28 -5.70
C ALA A 217 -23.84 -0.44 -4.78
N VAL A 218 -23.86 -1.57 -4.07
CA VAL A 218 -24.86 -1.82 -3.02
C VAL A 218 -24.22 -1.51 -1.67
N ILE A 219 -24.85 -0.63 -0.90
CA ILE A 219 -24.38 -0.31 0.46
C ILE A 219 -24.71 -1.49 1.38
N VAL A 220 -23.71 -1.95 2.14
CA VAL A 220 -23.89 -3.05 3.08
C VAL A 220 -24.23 -2.45 4.44
N THR A 221 -25.52 -2.43 4.76
CA THR A 221 -26.04 -1.77 5.98
C THR A 221 -25.99 -2.67 7.22
N GLU A 222 -26.02 -3.99 7.02
CA GLU A 222 -26.01 -4.97 8.10
C GLU A 222 -25.06 -6.13 7.78
N ILE A 223 -24.27 -6.52 8.77
CA ILE A 223 -23.45 -7.73 8.74
C ILE A 223 -24.11 -8.73 9.70
N PRO A 224 -24.65 -9.86 9.22
CA PRO A 224 -25.00 -10.95 10.10
C PRO A 224 -23.70 -11.52 10.71
N GLY A 225 -23.37 -11.12 11.94
CA GLY A 225 -22.26 -11.68 12.71
C GLY A 225 -20.98 -10.83 12.72
N LYS A 226 -20.64 -10.36 13.91
CA LYS A 226 -19.35 -9.80 14.36
C LYS A 226 -18.86 -8.49 13.71
N ALA A 227 -19.25 -7.38 14.33
CA ALA A 227 -18.50 -6.13 14.27
C ALA A 227 -17.04 -6.41 14.68
N SER A 228 -16.09 -6.20 13.76
CA SER A 228 -14.67 -6.31 14.04
C SER A 228 -14.24 -5.12 14.90
N THR A 229 -14.38 -5.25 16.21
CA THR A 229 -13.76 -4.34 17.19
C THR A 229 -12.27 -4.66 17.28
N ARG A 230 -11.49 -4.20 16.30
CA ARG A 230 -10.04 -4.01 16.49
C ARG A 230 -9.86 -2.78 17.38
N ASN A 231 -9.96 -3.00 18.69
CA ASN A 231 -9.73 -1.96 19.69
C ASN A 231 -8.26 -1.56 19.69
N VAL A 232 -7.97 -0.34 19.22
CA VAL A 232 -6.67 0.31 19.37
C VAL A 232 -6.49 0.69 20.83
N THR A 233 -5.74 -0.11 21.58
CA THR A 233 -5.22 0.33 22.87
C THR A 233 -3.95 1.13 22.60
N VAL A 234 -4.03 2.44 22.76
CA VAL A 234 -2.87 3.34 22.72
C VAL A 234 -1.95 2.98 23.91
N ALA A 235 -0.84 2.32 23.63
CA ALA A 235 0.22 2.14 24.62
C ALA A 235 1.02 3.45 24.75
N ALA A 236 1.06 3.97 25.98
CA ALA A 236 1.88 5.13 26.36
C ALA A 236 3.39 4.81 26.21
N PRO A 237 4.26 5.82 25.98
CA PRO A 237 5.67 5.60 25.74
C PRO A 237 6.40 5.15 27.01
N ALA A 238 7.11 4.02 26.93
CA ALA A 238 7.99 3.56 27.98
C ALA A 238 9.28 4.39 28.01
N SER A 239 9.61 4.94 29.18
CA SER A 239 10.94 5.46 29.50
C SER A 239 11.88 4.31 29.91
N PRO A 240 13.21 4.41 29.71
CA PRO A 240 14.11 3.27 29.74
C PRO A 240 14.50 2.88 31.17
N ALA A 241 14.31 1.62 31.53
CA ALA A 241 14.77 1.06 32.78
C ALA A 241 16.20 0.49 32.63
N ALA A 242 17.06 0.91 33.55
CA ALA A 242 18.47 0.55 33.66
C ALA A 242 18.69 -0.96 33.87
N GLU A 243 19.62 -1.51 33.08
CA GLU A 243 20.07 -2.90 33.17
C GLU A 243 21.05 -3.06 34.35
N LYS A 244 20.65 -3.84 35.36
CA LYS A 244 21.51 -4.26 36.47
C LYS A 244 22.32 -5.49 36.07
N VAL A 245 23.62 -5.29 35.97
CA VAL A 245 24.65 -6.34 35.91
C VAL A 245 24.55 -7.23 37.16
N THR A 246 24.40 -8.53 36.96
CA THR A 246 24.66 -9.53 38.02
C THR A 246 25.55 -10.64 37.46
N ALA A 247 26.71 -10.79 38.10
CA ALA A 247 27.75 -11.74 37.76
C ALA A 247 27.36 -13.19 38.13
N ALA A 248 27.81 -14.14 37.31
CA ALA A 248 27.96 -15.53 37.73
C ALA A 248 29.30 -16.07 37.20
N THR A 249 30.24 -16.19 38.14
CA THR A 249 31.51 -16.91 38.01
C THR A 249 31.26 -18.41 38.00
N THR A 250 31.80 -19.16 37.04
CA THR A 250 32.24 -20.56 37.25
C THR A 250 33.35 -20.89 36.24
N LEU A 251 34.53 -21.20 36.78
CA LEU A 251 35.69 -21.72 36.05
C LEU A 251 35.47 -23.18 35.64
N ALA A 252 35.86 -23.54 34.40
CA ALA A 252 36.31 -24.89 34.08
C ALA A 252 37.23 -24.90 32.83
N GLN A 253 38.54 -24.96 33.12
CA GLN A 253 39.67 -25.58 32.43
C GLN A 253 39.57 -26.00 30.94
N SER A 254 40.53 -25.47 30.15
CA SER A 254 40.98 -25.99 28.85
C SER A 254 41.75 -27.30 28.96
N PRO A 255 41.84 -28.05 27.84
CA PRO A 255 43.14 -28.52 27.39
C PRO A 255 43.45 -28.19 25.93
N ALA A 256 44.69 -27.72 25.77
CA ALA A 256 45.64 -27.76 24.66
C ALA A 256 45.19 -28.08 23.22
N ALA A 257 45.53 -27.13 22.35
CA ALA A 257 45.62 -27.26 20.90
C ALA A 257 46.67 -28.30 20.47
N THR A 258 46.34 -29.10 19.46
CA THR A 258 47.31 -29.81 18.61
C THR A 258 47.10 -29.32 17.18
N GLY A 259 48.18 -28.82 16.57
CA GLY A 259 48.17 -28.17 15.26
C GLY A 259 47.91 -29.12 14.09
N GLY A 260 47.15 -28.65 13.11
CA GLY A 260 46.96 -29.27 11.81
C GLY A 260 47.14 -28.24 10.70
N GLN A 261 48.04 -28.53 9.76
CA GLN A 261 48.43 -27.67 8.64
C GLN A 261 47.29 -27.39 7.63
N PRO A 262 47.36 -26.27 6.87
CA PRO A 262 46.38 -25.95 5.83
C PRO A 262 46.57 -26.80 4.57
N ARG A 263 45.46 -27.32 4.01
CA ARG A 263 45.44 -28.01 2.71
C ARG A 263 45.43 -27.01 1.55
N PRO A 264 46.12 -27.29 0.42
CA PRO A 264 46.05 -26.45 -0.77
C PRO A 264 44.76 -26.69 -1.59
N PHE A 265 44.32 -25.66 -2.30
CA PHE A 265 43.18 -25.64 -3.22
C PHE A 265 43.52 -26.31 -4.56
N PRO A 266 42.56 -27.01 -5.21
CA PRO A 266 42.77 -27.60 -6.52
C PRO A 266 42.57 -26.58 -7.65
N GLU A 267 43.30 -26.78 -8.75
CA GLU A 267 43.12 -26.13 -10.06
C GLU A 267 41.82 -26.56 -10.75
#